data_AF-A0A7C2YC75-F1
#
_entry.id   AF-A0A7C2YC75-F1
#
_cell.length_a   1.000
_cell.length_b   1.000
_cell.length_c   1.000
_cell.angle_alpha   90.00
_cell.angle_beta   90.00
_cell.angle_gamma   90.00
#
_symmetry.space_group_name_H-M   'P 1'
#
loop_
_entity.id
_entity.type
_entity.pdbx_description
1 polymer ?
#
loop_
_entity_poly.entity_id
_entity_poly.type
_entity_poly.pdbx_seq_one_letter_code
_entity_poly.pdbx_strand_id
1 'polypeptide(L)'
;MSNRNTQTPRTKAIEAYDQARRKAAGGIDEAPLLALAGGLAAGAVLAALIPASRKERELLGPVADRIKDKASDAVSAAKQAGQARLDELGLTRDKGTETLRTIVEGAGDAAKASAEAAVARLKGESESR
;
A
#
# COMPACT_ATOMS: atom_id res chain seq x y z
N MET A 1 -28.50 33.77 -20.86
CA MET A 1 -28.64 32.56 -20.01
C MET A 1 -27.62 31.53 -20.50
N SER A 2 -26.45 31.44 -19.86
CA SER A 2 -25.36 30.56 -20.29
C SER A 2 -25.50 29.18 -19.67
N ASN A 3 -25.52 28.16 -20.52
CA ASN A 3 -25.94 26.79 -20.23
C ASN A 3 -24.75 25.90 -19.78
N ARG A 4 -24.93 25.25 -18.62
CA ARG A 4 -24.42 23.94 -18.15
C ARG A 4 -23.06 23.40 -18.65
N ASN A 5 -22.16 23.22 -17.68
CA ASN A 5 -21.71 21.89 -17.23
C ASN A 5 -20.87 21.02 -18.19
N THR A 6 -19.78 21.53 -18.72
CA THR A 6 -18.75 20.72 -19.42
C THR A 6 -17.52 20.45 -18.54
N GLN A 7 -17.72 19.89 -17.35
CA GLN A 7 -16.61 19.22 -16.66
C GLN A 7 -16.33 17.89 -17.37
N THR A 8 -15.41 17.92 -18.33
CA THR A 8 -14.97 16.70 -19.01
C THR A 8 -14.34 15.73 -17.99
N PRO A 9 -14.45 14.41 -18.18
CA PRO A 9 -13.85 13.42 -17.27
C PRO A 9 -12.35 13.65 -17.01
N ARG A 10 -11.62 14.18 -18.02
CA ARG A 10 -10.22 14.58 -17.86
C ARG A 10 -10.04 15.73 -16.88
N THR A 11 -10.88 16.76 -16.96
CA THR A 11 -10.77 17.93 -16.07
C THR A 11 -10.98 17.51 -14.62
N LYS A 12 -11.95 16.64 -14.34
CA LYS A 12 -12.16 16.08 -12.99
C LYS A 12 -10.98 15.22 -12.52
N ALA A 13 -10.41 14.41 -13.41
CA ALA A 13 -9.25 13.58 -13.07
C ALA A 13 -8.01 14.43 -12.75
N ILE A 14 -7.76 15.48 -13.54
CA ILE A 14 -6.64 16.41 -13.32
C ILE A 14 -6.84 17.18 -12.02
N GLU A 15 -8.05 17.66 -11.76
CA GLU A 15 -8.35 18.43 -10.55
C GLU A 15 -8.26 17.56 -9.29
N ALA A 16 -8.74 16.31 -9.35
CA ALA A 16 -8.56 15.34 -8.27
C ALA A 16 -7.09 14.99 -8.04
N TYR A 17 -6.30 14.84 -9.11
CA TYR A 17 -4.87 14.61 -9.03
C TYR A 17 -4.13 15.79 -8.41
N ASP A 18 -4.44 17.02 -8.81
CA ASP A 18 -3.81 18.24 -8.28
C ASP A 18 -4.17 18.49 -6.81
N GLN A 19 -5.38 18.13 -6.40
CA GLN A 19 -5.75 18.16 -4.97
C GLN A 19 -5.03 17.09 -4.17
N ALA A 20 -4.97 15.85 -4.67
CA ALA A 20 -4.22 14.78 -4.03
C ALA A 20 -2.73 15.10 -3.92
N ARG A 21 -2.14 15.66 -4.97
CA ARG A 21 -0.74 16.11 -5.01
C ARG A 21 -0.46 17.19 -3.97
N ARG A 22 -1.33 18.21 -3.84
CA ARG A 22 -1.17 19.27 -2.84
C ARG A 22 -1.29 18.74 -1.41
N LYS A 23 -2.25 17.84 -1.16
CA LYS A 23 -2.37 17.17 0.14
C LYS A 23 -1.20 16.25 0.46
N ALA A 24 -0.68 15.53 -0.54
CA ALA A 24 0.51 14.70 -0.36
C ALA A 24 1.75 15.56 -0.07
N ALA A 25 1.94 16.66 -0.80
CA ALA A 25 3.08 17.56 -0.60
C ALA A 25 3.08 18.24 0.77
N GLY A 26 1.91 18.58 1.32
CA GLY A 26 1.80 19.11 2.69
C GLY A 26 1.86 18.03 3.77
N GLY A 27 1.21 16.89 3.55
CA GLY A 27 0.99 15.87 4.58
C GLY A 27 2.12 14.86 4.76
N ILE A 28 3.06 14.73 3.81
CA ILE A 28 4.21 13.80 3.97
C ILE A 28 5.15 14.27 5.09
N ASP A 29 5.37 15.58 5.20
CA ASP A 29 6.21 16.17 6.25
C ASP A 29 5.53 16.12 7.63
N GLU A 30 4.20 16.25 7.67
CA GLU A 30 3.41 16.28 8.91
C GLU A 30 3.09 14.88 9.44
N ALA A 31 3.05 13.85 8.59
CA ALA A 31 2.65 12.50 8.96
C ALA A 31 3.37 11.42 8.13
N PRO A 32 4.66 11.16 8.41
CA PRO A 32 5.46 10.18 7.65
C PRO A 32 4.88 8.75 7.71
N LEU A 33 4.22 8.39 8.81
CA LEU A 33 3.53 7.10 8.94
C LEU A 33 2.32 6.97 8.00
N LEU A 34 1.59 8.07 7.72
CA LEU A 34 0.49 8.05 6.77
C LEU A 34 0.98 7.86 5.34
N ALA A 35 2.13 8.45 4.99
CA ALA A 35 2.75 8.24 3.68
C ALA A 35 3.15 6.76 3.49
N LEU A 36 3.75 6.14 4.52
CA LEU A 36 4.11 4.73 4.50
C LEU A 36 2.86 3.82 4.36
N ALA A 37 1.85 4.06 5.20
CA ALA A 37 0.60 3.30 5.15
C ALA A 37 -0.12 3.47 3.80
N GLY A 38 -0.13 4.69 3.26
CA GLY A 38 -0.70 5.00 1.94
C GLY A 38 0.05 4.28 0.81
N GLY A 39 1.37 4.25 0.86
CA GLY A 39 2.21 3.51 -0.10
C GLY A 39 1.94 2.01 -0.07
N LEU A 40 1.86 1.42 1.13
CA LEU A 40 1.55 -0.01 1.30
C LEU A 40 0.14 -0.35 0.80
N ALA A 41 -0.86 0.44 1.19
CA ALA A 41 -2.23 0.22 0.76
C ALA A 41 -2.37 0.33 -0.77
N ALA A 42 -1.78 1.36 -1.38
CA ALA A 42 -1.78 1.54 -2.83
C ALA A 42 -1.06 0.38 -3.54
N GLY A 43 0.11 -0.03 -3.03
CA GLY A 43 0.86 -1.17 -3.56
C GLY A 43 0.07 -2.48 -3.49
N ALA A 44 -0.62 -2.74 -2.38
CA ALA A 44 -1.45 -3.92 -2.21
C ALA A 44 -2.64 -3.93 -3.19
N VAL A 45 -3.30 -2.78 -3.41
CA VAL A 45 -4.37 -2.65 -4.40
C VAL A 45 -3.84 -2.94 -5.80
N LEU A 46 -2.71 -2.36 -6.18
CA LEU A 46 -2.09 -2.63 -7.49
C LEU A 46 -1.70 -4.10 -7.65
N ALA A 47 -1.13 -4.73 -6.61
CA ALA A 47 -0.79 -6.15 -6.62
C ALA A 47 -2.03 -7.04 -6.73
N ALA A 48 -3.14 -6.66 -6.09
CA ALA A 48 -4.41 -7.38 -6.20
C ALA A 48 -5.04 -7.25 -7.60
N LEU A 49 -4.83 -6.11 -8.27
CA LEU A 49 -5.35 -5.84 -9.62
C LEU A 49 -4.54 -6.48 -10.76
N ILE A 50 -3.28 -6.87 -10.51
CA ILE A 50 -2.42 -7.55 -11.48
C ILE A 50 -2.27 -9.03 -11.10
N PRO A 51 -3.29 -9.88 -11.36
CA PRO A 51 -3.20 -11.31 -11.09
C PRO A 51 -2.27 -11.97 -12.11
N ALA A 52 -1.12 -12.47 -11.65
CA ALA A 52 -0.18 -13.16 -12.52
C ALA A 52 -0.78 -14.47 -13.07
N SER A 53 -1.07 -14.50 -14.37
CA SER A 53 -1.63 -15.67 -15.07
C SER A 53 -0.55 -16.73 -15.35
N ARG A 54 -0.90 -18.02 -15.34
CA ARG A 54 0.05 -19.13 -15.62
C ARG A 54 0.64 -19.06 -17.03
N LYS A 55 -0.20 -18.77 -18.04
CA LYS A 55 0.25 -18.63 -19.44
C LYS A 55 1.19 -17.45 -19.64
N GLU A 56 1.03 -16.41 -18.83
CA GLU A 56 1.88 -15.22 -18.85
C GLU A 56 3.28 -15.53 -18.32
N ARG A 57 3.39 -16.35 -17.27
CA ARG A 57 4.69 -16.84 -16.78
C ARG A 57 5.39 -17.75 -17.79
N GLU A 58 4.65 -18.56 -18.52
CA GLU A 58 5.19 -19.51 -19.50
C GLU A 58 5.67 -18.80 -20.79
N LEU A 59 4.92 -17.80 -21.26
CA LEU A 59 5.23 -17.08 -22.50
C LEU A 59 6.12 -15.85 -22.30
N LEU A 60 6.05 -15.20 -21.14
CA LEU A 60 6.76 -13.96 -20.83
C LEU A 60 7.82 -14.12 -19.73
N GLY A 61 8.13 -15.35 -19.31
CA GLY A 61 9.10 -15.65 -18.24
C GLY A 61 10.37 -14.78 -18.32
N PRO A 62 11.10 -14.75 -19.46
CA PRO A 62 12.34 -13.96 -19.57
C PRO A 62 12.14 -12.45 -19.47
N VAL A 63 10.96 -11.93 -19.82
CA VAL A 63 10.64 -10.49 -19.69
C VAL A 63 10.23 -10.16 -18.27
N ALA A 64 9.42 -11.03 -17.65
CA ALA A 64 9.02 -10.94 -16.27
C ALA A 64 10.24 -11.00 -15.32
N ASP A 65 11.21 -11.88 -15.61
CA ASP A 65 12.45 -11.98 -14.84
C ASP A 65 13.26 -10.68 -14.90
N ARG A 66 13.43 -10.07 -16.09
CA ARG A 66 14.11 -8.76 -16.19
C ARG A 66 13.40 -7.65 -15.43
N ILE A 67 12.07 -7.66 -15.40
CA ILE A 67 11.29 -6.69 -14.63
C ILE A 67 11.50 -6.94 -13.14
N LYS A 68 11.49 -8.20 -12.72
CA LYS A 68 11.71 -8.62 -11.33
C LYS A 68 13.12 -8.26 -10.86
N ASP A 69 14.14 -8.44 -11.70
CA ASP A 69 15.52 -8.07 -11.37
C ASP A 69 15.63 -6.57 -11.13
N LYS A 70 15.11 -5.74 -12.06
CA LYS A 70 15.08 -4.28 -11.88
C LYS A 70 14.31 -3.84 -10.65
N ALA A 71 13.17 -4.48 -10.37
CA ALA A 71 12.40 -4.21 -9.16
C ALA A 71 13.19 -4.58 -7.90
N SER A 72 13.91 -5.71 -7.93
CA SER A 72 14.76 -6.15 -6.82
C SER A 72 15.92 -5.19 -6.58
N ASP A 73 16.54 -4.68 -7.64
CA ASP A 73 17.59 -3.66 -7.56
C ASP A 73 17.06 -2.36 -6.93
N ALA A 74 15.90 -1.90 -7.38
CA ALA A 74 15.26 -0.70 -6.83
C ALA A 74 14.92 -0.88 -5.35
N VAL A 75 14.39 -2.04 -4.95
CA VAL A 75 14.11 -2.36 -3.54
C VAL A 75 15.39 -2.42 -2.72
N SER A 76 16.46 -3.02 -3.25
CA SER A 76 17.76 -3.09 -2.59
C SER A 76 18.35 -1.70 -2.37
N ALA A 77 18.28 -0.84 -3.38
CA ALA A 77 18.73 0.56 -3.29
C ALA A 77 17.92 1.35 -2.26
N ALA A 78 16.58 1.22 -2.29
CA ALA A 78 15.71 1.87 -1.31
C ALA A 78 16.00 1.38 0.13
N LYS A 79 16.22 0.07 0.31
CA LYS A 79 16.58 -0.50 1.60
C LYS A 79 17.93 0.04 2.09
N GLN A 80 18.95 0.10 1.25
CA GLN A 80 20.26 0.65 1.62
C GLN A 80 20.15 2.12 2.03
N ALA A 81 19.45 2.94 1.24
CA ALA A 81 19.22 4.34 1.57
C ALA A 81 18.46 4.49 2.90
N GLY A 82 17.42 3.68 3.12
CA GLY A 82 16.66 3.67 4.37
C GLY A 82 17.51 3.24 5.57
N GLN A 83 18.31 2.19 5.44
CA GLN A 83 19.21 1.72 6.50
C GLN A 83 20.24 2.79 6.87
N ALA A 84 20.85 3.45 5.88
CA ALA A 84 21.78 4.55 6.15
C ALA A 84 21.12 5.69 6.96
N ARG A 85 19.87 6.05 6.65
CA ARG A 85 19.12 7.05 7.43
C ARG A 85 18.77 6.58 8.84
N LEU A 86 18.43 5.30 9.01
CA LEU A 86 18.16 4.73 10.33
C LEU A 86 19.41 4.72 11.21
N ASP A 87 20.56 4.39 10.62
CA ASP A 87 21.86 4.42 11.30
C ASP A 87 22.24 5.85 11.71
N GLU A 88 22.02 6.85 10.83
CA GLU A 88 22.20 8.29 11.15
C GLU A 88 21.34 8.75 12.35
N LEU A 89 20.13 8.19 12.48
CA LEU A 89 19.21 8.49 13.57
C LEU A 89 19.47 7.66 14.84
N GLY A 90 20.49 6.79 14.84
CA GLY A 90 20.82 5.91 15.96
C GLY A 90 19.80 4.80 16.19
N LEU A 91 18.94 4.51 15.21
CA LEU A 91 17.93 3.47 15.31
C LEU A 91 18.57 2.13 14.93
N THR A 92 18.90 1.32 15.93
CA THR A 92 19.52 0.01 15.70
C THR A 92 18.52 -0.98 15.10
N ARG A 93 19.05 -1.90 14.28
CA ARG A 93 18.27 -2.94 13.60
C ARG A 93 17.44 -3.78 14.56
N ASP A 94 17.97 -4.08 15.74
CA ASP A 94 17.30 -4.93 16.73
C ASP A 94 16.06 -4.25 17.31
N LYS A 95 16.18 -2.99 17.74
CA LYS A 95 15.06 -2.19 18.26
C LYS A 95 13.97 -1.96 17.21
N GLY A 96 14.37 -1.70 15.96
CA GLY A 96 13.45 -1.57 14.85
C GLY A 96 12.69 -2.88 14.57
N THR A 97 13.40 -4.01 14.60
CA THR A 97 12.82 -5.34 14.35
C THR A 97 11.83 -5.73 15.44
N GLU A 98 12.14 -5.47 16.71
CA GLU A 98 11.24 -5.73 17.83
C GLU A 98 9.97 -4.85 17.74
N THR A 99 10.14 -3.56 17.48
CA THR A 99 9.01 -2.62 17.30
C THR A 99 8.10 -3.07 16.14
N LEU A 100 8.70 -3.43 15.00
CA LEU A 100 7.97 -3.97 13.86
C LEU A 100 7.21 -5.25 14.21
N ARG A 101 7.86 -6.16 14.94
CA ARG A 101 7.24 -7.44 15.35
C ARG A 101 6.00 -7.22 16.21
N THR A 102 6.09 -6.34 17.21
CA THR A 102 4.95 -5.98 18.07
C THR A 102 3.81 -5.36 17.26
N ILE A 103 4.11 -4.48 16.29
CA ILE A 103 3.08 -3.90 15.41
C ILE A 103 2.41 -4.97 14.56
N VAL A 104 3.18 -5.90 13.98
CA VAL A 104 2.64 -6.98 13.14
C VAL A 104 1.81 -7.96 13.95
N GLU A 105 2.27 -8.35 15.14
CA GLU A 105 1.54 -9.22 16.06
C GLU A 105 0.22 -8.55 16.49
N GLY A 106 0.28 -7.30 16.96
CA GLY A 106 -0.93 -6.55 17.34
C GLY A 106 -1.91 -6.32 16.19
N ALA A 107 -1.41 -6.07 14.97
CA ALA A 107 -2.24 -5.99 13.77
C ALA A 107 -2.88 -7.34 13.43
N GLY A 108 -2.15 -8.44 13.60
CA GLY A 108 -2.65 -9.80 13.40
C GLY A 108 -3.78 -10.15 14.37
N ASP A 109 -3.61 -9.84 15.66
CA ASP A 109 -4.63 -10.05 16.68
C ASP A 109 -5.87 -9.19 16.43
N ALA A 110 -5.69 -7.92 16.07
CA ALA A 110 -6.79 -7.04 15.71
C ALA A 110 -7.55 -7.52 14.46
N ALA A 111 -6.82 -7.98 13.43
CA ALA A 111 -7.41 -8.54 12.22
C ALA A 111 -8.20 -9.83 12.52
N LYS A 112 -7.64 -10.72 13.35
CA LYS A 112 -8.30 -11.96 13.78
C LYS A 112 -9.58 -11.67 14.56
N ALA A 113 -9.53 -10.78 15.54
CA ALA A 113 -10.71 -10.38 16.31
C ALA A 113 -11.80 -9.76 15.41
N SER A 114 -11.40 -8.93 14.44
CA SER A 114 -12.31 -8.33 13.46
C SER A 114 -12.94 -9.39 12.56
N ALA A 115 -12.16 -10.37 12.09
CA ALA A 115 -12.65 -11.47 11.28
C ALA A 115 -13.60 -12.39 12.05
N GLU A 116 -13.26 -12.72 13.30
CA GLU A 116 -14.14 -13.49 14.20
C GLU A 116 -15.46 -12.76 14.44
N ALA A 117 -15.44 -11.45 14.68
CA ALA A 117 -16.64 -10.64 14.82
C ALA A 117 -17.49 -10.61 13.54
N ALA A 118 -16.87 -10.49 12.37
CA ALA A 118 -17.56 -10.54 11.09
C ALA A 118 -18.20 -11.91 10.83
N VAL A 119 -17.48 -13.00 11.10
CA VAL A 119 -17.99 -14.37 10.97
C VAL A 119 -19.11 -14.64 11.96
N ALA A 120 -18.98 -14.18 13.22
CA ALA A 120 -20.02 -14.31 14.23
C ALA A 120 -21.30 -13.56 13.84
N ARG A 121 -21.17 -12.36 13.25
CA ARG A 121 -22.30 -11.61 12.69
C ARG A 121 -23.00 -12.38 11.57
N LEU A 122 -22.24 -12.93 10.63
CA LEU A 122 -22.78 -13.73 9.52
C LEU A 122 -23.46 -15.02 10.01
N LYS A 123 -22.90 -15.68 11.02
CA LYS A 123 -23.45 -16.91 11.61
C LYS A 123 -24.69 -16.65 12.46
N GLY A 124 -24.70 -15.57 13.23
CA GLY A 124 -25.88 -15.16 14.03
C GLY A 124 -27.07 -14.71 13.17
N GLU A 125 -26.81 -14.14 11.98
CA GLU A 125 -27.87 -13.77 11.03
C GLU A 125 -28.55 -15.00 10.38
N SER A 126 -27.89 -16.17 10.40
CA SER A 126 -28.41 -17.43 9.85
C SER A 126 -29.29 -18.25 10.81
N GLU A 127 -29.34 -17.91 12.11
CA GLU A 127 -30.22 -18.58 13.09
C GLU A 127 -31.51 -17.80 13.41
N SER A 128 -31.68 -16.60 12.85
CA SER A 128 -32.87 -15.75 13.02
C SER A 128 -33.82 -15.75 11.80
N ARG A 129 -33.69 -16.73 10.90
CA ARG A 129 -34.63 -16.96 9.78
C ARG A 129 -35.23 -18.36 9.85
#